data_AF-A0A1K1NMA7-F1
#
_entry.id   AF-A0A1K1NMA7-F1
#
_cell.length_a   1.000
_cell.length_b   1.000
_cell.length_c   1.000
_cell.angle_alpha   90.00
_cell.angle_beta   90.00
_cell.angle_gamma   90.00
#
_symmetry.space_group_name_H-M   'P 1'
#
loop_
_entity.id
_entity.type
_entity.pdbx_description
1 polymer ?
#
loop_
_entity_poly.entity_id
_entity_poly.type
_entity_poly.pdbx_seq_one_letter_code
_entity_poly.pdbx_strand_id
1 'polypeptide(L)'
;MSGVERNSEKRAEAMRQEEAQQGKAFAEEKLVEGTRREEAKAASGDREETRQEEAQADKRREVFSLKALVTGGARSGKSSFAERYAATLGKDGLYIATAQAYDEEMEERIALHRRDRELRGYRWQTVEAPYELAGAIRTAQAPVVLVDCLTLWLSNWLLRLEQEKEAARLLDELVDELADAFRSARQPIVLVTNEVGSGLVPEYKLGRLFRDASGRMNQRLAQEADQLFLVTAGIPVELKSRAFIY
;
A
#
# COMPACT_ATOMS: atom_id res chain seq x y z
N MET A 1 -77.78 25.62 -53.48
CA MET A 1 -77.27 25.05 -52.20
C MET A 1 -76.66 26.19 -51.40
N SER A 2 -77.16 26.33 -50.17
CA SER A 2 -77.22 27.59 -49.40
C SER A 2 -75.88 27.94 -48.74
N GLY A 3 -75.68 29.21 -48.38
CA GLY A 3 -74.48 29.69 -47.67
C GLY A 3 -74.22 29.05 -46.30
N VAL A 4 -75.12 28.20 -45.81
CA VAL A 4 -75.01 27.47 -44.54
C VAL A 4 -74.13 26.22 -44.68
N GLU A 5 -74.23 25.47 -45.79
CA GLU A 5 -73.42 24.24 -46.03
C GLU A 5 -71.93 24.56 -46.25
N ARG A 6 -71.62 25.68 -46.94
CA ARG A 6 -70.24 26.15 -47.13
C ARG A 6 -69.56 26.60 -45.84
N ASN A 7 -70.33 26.96 -44.81
CA ASN A 7 -69.81 27.42 -43.53
C ASN A 7 -69.56 26.25 -42.56
N SER A 8 -70.33 25.16 -42.68
CA SER A 8 -70.09 23.91 -41.94
C SER A 8 -68.87 23.15 -42.45
N GLU A 9 -68.64 23.09 -43.77
CA GLU A 9 -67.44 22.45 -44.33
C GLU A 9 -66.15 23.19 -43.94
N LYS A 10 -66.14 24.53 -44.03
CA LYS A 10 -65.00 25.35 -43.60
C LYS A 10 -64.68 25.20 -42.11
N ARG A 11 -65.70 25.06 -41.25
CA ARG A 11 -65.49 24.82 -39.81
C ARG A 11 -64.93 23.42 -39.55
N ALA A 12 -65.40 22.39 -40.26
CA ALA A 12 -64.88 21.04 -40.12
C ALA A 12 -63.43 20.92 -40.61
N GLU A 13 -63.06 21.65 -41.67
CA GLU A 13 -61.70 21.69 -42.20
C GLU A 13 -60.73 22.44 -41.28
N ALA A 14 -61.18 23.55 -40.67
CA ALA A 14 -60.41 24.26 -39.65
C ALA A 14 -60.16 23.40 -38.40
N MET A 15 -61.18 22.67 -37.91
CA MET A 15 -61.03 21.75 -36.76
C MET A 15 -60.02 20.63 -37.04
N ARG A 16 -60.04 20.05 -38.26
CA ARG A 16 -59.06 19.03 -38.67
C ARG A 16 -57.64 19.58 -38.77
N GLN A 17 -57.48 20.83 -39.21
CA GLN A 17 -56.17 21.49 -39.25
C GLN A 17 -55.63 21.80 -37.85
N GLU A 18 -56.51 22.19 -36.91
CA GLU A 18 -56.16 22.44 -35.51
C GLU A 18 -55.74 21.14 -34.80
N GLU A 19 -56.51 20.05 -34.96
CA GLU A 19 -56.15 18.73 -34.42
C GLU A 19 -54.84 18.20 -35.02
N ALA A 20 -54.60 18.41 -36.32
CA ALA A 20 -53.35 18.03 -36.97
C ALA A 20 -52.14 18.86 -36.48
N GLN A 21 -52.34 20.14 -36.20
CA GLN A 21 -51.30 21.00 -35.61
C GLN A 21 -51.00 20.63 -34.16
N GLN A 22 -52.03 20.33 -33.35
CA GLN A 22 -51.84 19.85 -31.98
C GLN A 22 -51.15 18.48 -31.94
N GLY A 23 -51.50 17.57 -32.85
CA GLY A 23 -50.83 16.28 -32.99
C GLY A 23 -49.35 16.39 -33.38
N LYS A 24 -49.00 17.35 -34.26
CA LYS A 24 -47.60 17.64 -34.63
C LYS A 24 -46.81 18.25 -33.48
N ALA A 25 -47.38 19.23 -32.77
CA ALA A 25 -46.72 19.86 -31.63
C ALA A 25 -46.43 18.84 -30.50
N PHE A 26 -47.37 17.95 -30.21
CA PHE A 26 -47.20 16.89 -29.22
C PHE A 26 -46.15 15.84 -29.65
N ALA A 27 -46.05 15.55 -30.94
CA ALA A 27 -45.03 14.65 -31.48
C ALA A 27 -43.62 15.26 -31.41
N GLU A 28 -43.47 16.55 -31.73
CA GLU A 28 -42.21 17.28 -31.61
C GLU A 28 -41.74 17.38 -30.14
N GLU A 29 -42.64 17.69 -29.21
CA GLU A 29 -42.31 17.80 -27.78
C GLU A 29 -41.82 16.46 -27.21
N LYS A 30 -42.48 15.35 -27.56
CA LYS A 30 -42.02 13.99 -27.18
C LYS A 30 -40.66 13.63 -27.78
N LEU A 31 -40.38 14.07 -29.01
CA LEU A 31 -39.10 13.85 -29.67
C LEU A 31 -37.97 14.58 -28.93
N VAL A 32 -38.20 15.83 -28.54
CA VAL A 32 -37.25 16.66 -27.77
C VAL A 32 -37.04 16.10 -26.35
N GLU A 33 -38.09 15.62 -25.69
CA GLU A 33 -37.99 14.97 -24.38
C GLU A 33 -37.20 13.65 -24.45
N GLY A 34 -37.40 12.87 -25.52
CA GLY A 34 -36.63 11.65 -25.79
C GLY A 34 -35.14 11.93 -25.97
N THR A 35 -34.79 12.95 -26.77
CA THR A 35 -33.39 13.34 -26.99
C THR A 35 -32.72 13.83 -25.71
N ARG A 36 -33.39 14.68 -24.91
CA ARG A 36 -32.87 15.14 -23.61
C ARG A 36 -32.63 14.00 -22.62
N ARG A 37 -33.48 12.97 -22.62
CA ARG A 37 -33.31 11.78 -21.77
C ARG A 37 -32.13 10.91 -22.23
N GLU A 38 -31.91 10.79 -23.53
CA GLU A 38 -30.74 10.07 -24.07
C GLU A 38 -29.43 10.81 -23.77
N GLU A 39 -29.38 12.13 -23.96
CA GLU A 39 -28.22 12.96 -23.63
C GLU A 39 -27.90 12.92 -22.12
N ALA A 40 -28.91 12.99 -21.26
CA ALA A 40 -28.72 12.88 -19.81
C ALA A 40 -28.21 11.49 -19.39
N LYS A 41 -28.68 10.42 -20.06
CA LYS A 41 -28.16 9.05 -19.85
C LYS A 41 -26.72 8.91 -20.29
N ALA A 42 -26.36 9.41 -21.48
CA ALA A 42 -24.98 9.40 -21.98
C ALA A 42 -24.04 10.16 -21.03
N ALA A 43 -24.42 11.37 -20.60
CA ALA A 43 -23.65 12.17 -19.66
C ALA A 43 -23.53 11.53 -18.26
N SER A 44 -24.50 10.72 -17.83
CA SER A 44 -24.40 9.95 -16.59
C SER A 44 -23.47 8.75 -16.70
N GLY A 45 -23.46 8.06 -17.85
CA GLY A 45 -22.56 6.94 -18.14
C GLY A 45 -21.09 7.37 -18.16
N ASP A 46 -20.78 8.45 -18.88
CA ASP A 46 -19.41 9.00 -18.96
C ASP A 46 -18.86 9.39 -17.56
N ARG A 47 -19.71 9.95 -16.70
CA ARG A 47 -19.32 10.32 -15.32
C ARG A 47 -19.10 9.11 -14.42
N GLU A 48 -19.82 8.03 -14.64
CA GLU A 48 -19.69 6.79 -13.86
C GLU A 48 -18.46 5.99 -14.29
N GLU A 49 -18.16 5.92 -15.59
CA GLU A 49 -16.91 5.36 -16.13
C GLU A 49 -15.69 6.14 -15.64
N THR A 50 -15.71 7.48 -15.73
CA THR A 50 -14.60 8.33 -15.26
C THR A 50 -14.33 8.10 -13.76
N ARG A 51 -15.36 7.99 -12.93
CA ARG A 51 -15.22 7.70 -11.48
C ARG A 51 -14.64 6.31 -11.21
N GLN A 52 -15.00 5.31 -12.00
CA GLN A 52 -14.45 3.96 -11.87
C GLN A 52 -12.97 3.90 -12.28
N GLU A 53 -12.59 4.62 -13.34
CA GLU A 53 -11.20 4.76 -13.77
C GLU A 53 -10.35 5.52 -12.74
N GLU A 54 -10.86 6.61 -12.19
CA GLU A 54 -10.21 7.36 -11.10
C GLU A 54 -10.03 6.50 -9.84
N ALA A 55 -11.06 5.76 -9.41
CA ALA A 55 -10.98 4.86 -8.26
C ALA A 55 -10.02 3.67 -8.49
N GLN A 56 -9.92 3.16 -9.72
CA GLN A 56 -8.92 2.16 -10.09
C GLN A 56 -7.52 2.75 -10.16
N ALA A 57 -7.36 3.98 -10.62
CA ALA A 57 -6.07 4.68 -10.65
C ALA A 57 -5.57 5.00 -9.23
N ASP A 58 -6.45 5.41 -8.32
CA ASP A 58 -6.12 5.63 -6.91
C ASP A 58 -5.80 4.33 -6.19
N LYS A 59 -6.57 3.25 -6.39
CA LYS A 59 -6.20 1.93 -5.87
C LYS A 59 -4.86 1.44 -6.40
N ARG A 60 -4.58 1.68 -7.69
CA ARG A 60 -3.26 1.36 -8.27
C ARG A 60 -2.18 2.18 -7.59
N ARG A 61 -2.37 3.50 -7.39
CA ARG A 61 -1.43 4.40 -6.70
C ARG A 61 -1.21 4.03 -5.23
N GLU A 62 -2.25 3.65 -4.50
CA GLU A 62 -2.16 3.12 -3.13
C GLU A 62 -1.29 1.87 -3.10
N VAL A 63 -1.55 0.91 -4.00
CA VAL A 63 -0.72 -0.30 -4.10
C VAL A 63 0.72 0.04 -4.46
N PHE A 64 0.95 0.98 -5.38
CA PHE A 64 2.31 1.41 -5.79
C PHE A 64 3.13 2.07 -4.68
N SER A 65 2.53 2.49 -3.56
CA SER A 65 3.24 3.16 -2.45
C SER A 65 3.00 2.51 -1.08
N LEU A 66 2.48 1.27 -1.07
CA LEU A 66 2.14 0.56 0.15
C LEU A 66 3.38 0.29 1.02
N LYS A 67 3.30 0.72 2.28
CA LYS A 67 4.33 0.56 3.31
C LYS A 67 3.86 -0.47 4.32
N ALA A 68 4.50 -1.62 4.38
CA ALA A 68 4.16 -2.66 5.34
C ALA A 68 5.30 -2.90 6.34
N LEU A 69 4.95 -3.03 7.61
CA LEU A 69 5.85 -3.49 8.66
C LEU A 69 5.41 -4.89 9.11
N VAL A 70 6.35 -5.83 9.16
CA VAL A 70 6.13 -7.19 9.61
C VAL A 70 6.97 -7.43 10.86
N THR A 71 6.33 -7.74 11.97
CA THR A 71 6.96 -8.04 13.25
C THR A 71 6.57 -9.42 13.77
N GLY A 72 7.31 -9.92 14.76
CA GLY A 72 7.03 -11.17 15.43
C GLY A 72 8.25 -11.74 16.14
N GLY A 73 8.04 -12.80 16.92
CA GLY A 73 9.12 -13.49 17.62
C GLY A 73 10.16 -14.15 16.68
N ALA A 74 11.25 -14.63 17.26
CA ALA A 74 12.18 -15.49 16.55
C ALA A 74 11.49 -16.77 16.06
N ARG A 75 11.80 -17.22 14.83
CA ARG A 75 11.20 -18.42 14.20
C ARG A 75 9.66 -18.42 14.12
N SER A 76 9.03 -17.26 14.19
CA SER A 76 7.58 -17.09 14.04
C SER A 76 7.05 -17.28 12.63
N GLY A 77 7.92 -17.39 11.61
CA GLY A 77 7.53 -17.45 10.19
C GLY A 77 7.40 -16.07 9.52
N LYS A 78 7.80 -14.99 10.18
CA LYS A 78 7.67 -13.61 9.66
C LYS A 78 8.39 -13.33 8.34
N SER A 79 9.61 -13.83 8.14
CA SER A 79 10.35 -13.66 6.88
C SER A 79 9.63 -14.36 5.71
N SER A 80 9.21 -15.61 5.90
CA SER A 80 8.43 -16.35 4.89
C SER A 80 7.09 -15.70 4.59
N PHE A 81 6.43 -15.09 5.58
CA PHE A 81 5.24 -14.28 5.33
C PHE A 81 5.57 -13.00 4.56
N ALA A 82 6.59 -12.24 4.97
CA ALA A 82 6.98 -10.99 4.33
C ALA A 82 7.36 -11.18 2.85
N GLU A 83 8.08 -12.25 2.52
CA GLU A 83 8.40 -12.59 1.12
C GLU A 83 7.15 -12.89 0.30
N ARG A 84 6.24 -13.72 0.81
CA ARG A 84 4.97 -14.03 0.14
C ARG A 84 4.10 -12.79 -0.01
N TYR A 85 4.10 -11.93 0.99
CA TYR A 85 3.36 -10.67 0.96
C TYR A 85 3.93 -9.73 -0.10
N ALA A 86 5.26 -9.52 -0.11
CA ALA A 86 5.93 -8.72 -1.13
C ALA A 86 5.68 -9.25 -2.55
N ALA A 87 5.65 -10.57 -2.74
CA ALA A 87 5.32 -11.19 -4.02
C ALA A 87 3.90 -10.91 -4.53
N THR A 88 2.97 -10.50 -3.64
CA THR A 88 1.63 -10.04 -4.05
C THR A 88 1.61 -8.59 -4.53
N LEU A 89 2.63 -7.81 -4.16
CA LEU A 89 2.74 -6.37 -4.47
C LEU A 89 3.51 -6.11 -5.76
N GLY A 90 4.39 -7.03 -6.18
CA GLY A 90 5.22 -6.87 -7.37
C GLY A 90 5.59 -8.21 -8.01
N LYS A 91 5.91 -8.19 -9.30
CA LYS A 91 6.30 -9.38 -10.10
C LYS A 91 7.74 -9.88 -9.83
N ASP A 92 8.57 -9.00 -9.31
CA ASP A 92 9.97 -9.17 -8.92
C ASP A 92 10.31 -8.06 -7.91
N GLY A 93 11.42 -8.19 -7.18
CA GLY A 93 11.74 -7.26 -6.11
C GLY A 93 13.21 -7.14 -5.76
N LEU A 94 13.50 -6.14 -4.93
CA LEU A 94 14.81 -5.92 -4.31
C LEU A 94 14.77 -6.40 -2.86
N TYR A 95 15.63 -7.35 -2.52
CA TYR A 95 15.89 -7.81 -1.18
C TYR A 95 17.09 -7.06 -0.61
N ILE A 96 16.88 -6.30 0.46
CA ILE A 96 17.94 -5.58 1.18
C ILE A 96 18.29 -6.38 2.43
N ALA A 97 19.45 -7.03 2.41
CA ALA A 97 19.97 -7.80 3.52
C ALA A 97 20.76 -6.89 4.48
N THR A 98 20.44 -6.95 5.76
CA THR A 98 21.11 -6.16 6.82
C THR A 98 22.02 -6.99 7.72
N ALA A 99 21.94 -8.32 7.59
CA ALA A 99 22.73 -9.26 8.37
C ALA A 99 24.22 -9.16 8.00
N GLN A 100 25.09 -9.23 9.01
CA GLN A 100 26.51 -9.45 8.85
C GLN A 100 26.87 -10.82 9.44
N ALA A 101 27.65 -11.60 8.70
CA ALA A 101 28.23 -12.85 9.20
C ALA A 101 29.46 -12.52 10.06
N TYR A 102 29.33 -12.67 11.38
CA TYR A 102 30.44 -12.53 12.32
C TYR A 102 30.89 -13.87 12.91
N ASP A 103 30.12 -14.93 12.68
CA ASP A 103 30.36 -16.29 13.13
C ASP A 103 29.82 -17.31 12.11
N GLU A 104 30.28 -18.56 12.23
CA GLU A 104 29.88 -19.66 11.33
C GLU A 104 28.38 -19.97 11.41
N GLU A 105 27.76 -19.82 12.58
CA GLU A 105 26.31 -20.04 12.76
C GLU A 105 25.49 -19.06 11.91
N MET A 106 25.88 -17.79 11.89
CA MET A 106 25.25 -16.75 11.08
C MET A 106 25.50 -16.98 9.59
N GLU A 107 26.70 -17.44 9.20
CA GLU A 107 26.99 -17.83 7.81
C GLU A 107 26.06 -18.95 7.33
N GLU A 108 25.94 -20.04 8.10
CA GLU A 108 25.04 -21.15 7.80
C GLU A 108 23.60 -20.68 7.70
N ARG A 109 23.17 -19.83 8.64
CA ARG A 109 21.82 -19.28 8.66
C ARG A 109 21.54 -18.40 7.44
N ILE A 110 22.47 -17.54 7.05
CA ILE A 110 22.37 -16.70 5.85
C ILE A 110 22.30 -17.59 4.60
N ALA A 111 23.13 -18.62 4.50
CA ALA A 111 23.13 -19.56 3.38
C ALA A 111 21.79 -20.30 3.27
N LEU A 112 21.24 -20.78 4.39
CA LEU A 112 19.93 -21.41 4.44
C LEU A 112 18.82 -20.45 3.97
N HIS A 113 18.83 -19.19 4.43
CA HIS A 113 17.83 -18.20 4.02
C HIS A 113 17.94 -17.87 2.53
N ARG A 114 19.16 -17.77 1.97
CA ARG A 114 19.38 -17.59 0.53
C ARG A 114 18.77 -18.75 -0.27
N ARG A 115 19.10 -19.99 0.13
CA ARG A 115 18.59 -21.20 -0.51
C ARG A 115 17.06 -21.29 -0.44
N ASP A 116 16.47 -21.01 0.71
CA ASP A 116 15.01 -21.02 0.89
C ASP A 116 14.32 -20.01 -0.02
N ARG A 117 14.91 -18.82 -0.20
CA ARG A 117 14.41 -17.80 -1.13
C ARG A 117 14.47 -18.27 -2.58
N GLU A 118 15.60 -18.85 -3.00
CA GLU A 118 15.78 -19.39 -4.35
C GLU A 118 14.76 -20.49 -4.65
N LEU A 119 14.53 -21.41 -3.70
CA LEU A 119 13.55 -22.49 -3.85
C LEU A 119 12.11 -22.01 -4.02
N ARG A 120 11.76 -20.83 -3.48
CA ARG A 120 10.42 -20.23 -3.65
C ARG A 120 10.19 -19.66 -5.05
N GLY A 121 11.25 -19.48 -5.85
CA GLY A 121 11.15 -19.11 -7.26
C GLY A 121 10.74 -17.66 -7.55
N TYR A 122 10.62 -16.81 -6.52
CA TYR A 122 10.41 -15.37 -6.72
C TYR A 122 11.72 -14.67 -7.08
N ARG A 123 11.69 -13.77 -8.07
CA ARG A 123 12.89 -13.11 -8.58
C ARG A 123 13.30 -11.95 -7.68
N TRP A 124 14.31 -12.19 -6.87
CA TRP A 124 14.96 -11.18 -6.04
C TRP A 124 16.29 -10.72 -6.66
N GLN A 125 16.48 -9.41 -6.78
CA GLN A 125 17.81 -8.83 -6.74
C GLN A 125 18.19 -8.64 -5.28
N THR A 126 19.43 -8.93 -4.88
CA THR A 126 19.87 -8.77 -3.49
C THR A 126 20.94 -7.70 -3.39
N VAL A 127 20.80 -6.81 -2.41
CA VAL A 127 21.84 -5.86 -2.01
C VAL A 127 22.07 -5.96 -0.50
N GLU A 128 23.31 -5.79 -0.07
CA GLU A 128 23.67 -5.79 1.34
C GLU A 128 23.80 -4.34 1.83
N ALA A 129 23.04 -3.98 2.87
CA ALA A 129 23.05 -2.64 3.46
C ALA A 129 23.00 -2.73 5.00
N PRO A 130 24.07 -3.23 5.64
CA PRO A 130 24.12 -3.39 7.10
C PRO A 130 24.11 -2.07 7.89
N TYR A 131 24.48 -0.96 7.24
CA TYR A 131 24.53 0.39 7.83
C TYR A 131 23.71 1.39 7.01
N GLU A 132 24.06 1.58 5.73
CA GLU A 132 23.48 2.56 4.79
C GLU A 132 22.09 2.16 4.25
N LEU A 133 21.21 1.67 5.13
CA LEU A 133 19.90 1.14 4.77
C LEU A 133 18.97 2.24 4.23
N ALA A 134 18.94 3.41 4.86
CA ALA A 134 18.11 4.52 4.42
C ALA A 134 18.48 4.99 3.00
N GLY A 135 19.78 5.05 2.71
CA GLY A 135 20.30 5.30 1.37
C GLY A 135 19.84 4.24 0.36
N ALA A 136 20.02 2.95 0.70
CA ALA A 136 19.61 1.83 -0.15
C ALA A 136 18.11 1.86 -0.48
N ILE A 137 17.25 2.20 0.51
CA ILE A 137 15.80 2.37 0.31
C ILE A 137 15.51 3.52 -0.66
N ARG A 138 16.14 4.68 -0.46
CA ARG A 138 15.91 5.87 -1.31
C ARG A 138 16.34 5.66 -2.76
N THR A 139 17.39 4.88 -2.99
CA THR A 139 17.90 4.60 -4.33
C THR A 139 17.31 3.34 -4.97
N ALA A 140 16.48 2.59 -4.24
CA ALA A 140 15.92 1.34 -4.74
C ALA A 140 15.07 1.57 -5.99
N GLN A 141 15.32 0.77 -7.03
CA GLN A 141 14.58 0.77 -8.27
C GLN A 141 14.10 -0.67 -8.55
N ALA A 142 13.00 -1.04 -7.90
CA ALA A 142 12.36 -2.34 -8.09
C ALA A 142 10.84 -2.22 -7.87
N PRO A 143 10.02 -3.10 -8.46
CA PRO A 143 8.57 -3.08 -8.26
C PRO A 143 8.12 -3.35 -6.82
N VAL A 144 8.94 -3.99 -6.00
CA VAL A 144 8.76 -4.10 -4.54
C VAL A 144 10.11 -4.17 -3.85
N VAL A 145 10.20 -3.62 -2.64
CA VAL A 145 11.39 -3.70 -1.77
C VAL A 145 11.06 -4.52 -0.53
N LEU A 146 11.95 -5.43 -0.15
CA LEU A 146 11.87 -6.19 1.10
C LEU A 146 13.16 -5.99 1.89
N VAL A 147 13.05 -5.57 3.16
CA VAL A 147 14.18 -5.43 4.08
C VAL A 147 14.08 -6.47 5.19
N ASP A 148 15.10 -7.30 5.38
CA ASP A 148 15.11 -8.36 6.41
C ASP A 148 16.51 -8.52 7.05
N CYS A 149 16.73 -8.18 8.33
CA CYS A 149 15.80 -7.51 9.26
C CYS A 149 16.36 -6.28 9.97
N LEU A 150 15.45 -5.42 10.40
CA LEU A 150 15.76 -4.18 11.10
C LEU A 150 16.44 -4.39 12.45
N THR A 151 16.18 -5.50 13.15
CA THR A 151 16.88 -5.77 14.40
C THR A 151 18.35 -6.09 14.20
N LEU A 152 18.75 -6.70 13.07
CA LEU A 152 20.17 -6.88 12.76
C LEU A 152 20.83 -5.56 12.38
N TRP A 153 20.14 -4.73 11.59
CA TRP A 153 20.61 -3.38 11.28
C TRP A 153 20.83 -2.55 12.57
N LEU A 154 19.89 -2.59 13.50
CA LEU A 154 20.00 -1.89 14.78
C LEU A 154 21.16 -2.44 15.63
N SER A 155 21.36 -3.76 15.66
CA SER A 155 22.49 -4.38 16.35
C SER A 155 23.84 -3.95 15.76
N ASN A 156 23.96 -3.87 14.43
CA ASN A 156 25.19 -3.41 13.77
C ASN A 156 25.57 -2.00 14.24
N TRP A 157 24.60 -1.08 14.30
CA TRP A 157 24.82 0.28 14.77
C TRP A 157 25.12 0.36 16.27
N LEU A 158 24.40 -0.41 17.10
CA LEU A 158 24.65 -0.44 18.54
C LEU A 158 26.07 -0.91 18.87
N LEU A 159 26.57 -1.93 18.18
CA LEU A 159 27.95 -2.40 18.33
C LEU A 159 28.96 -1.37 17.84
N ARG A 160 28.69 -0.74 16.69
CA ARG A 160 29.57 0.30 16.12
C ARG A 160 29.68 1.54 16.99
N LEU A 161 28.59 1.93 17.65
CA LEU A 161 28.51 3.12 18.49
C LEU A 161 28.78 2.84 19.97
N GLU A 162 29.14 1.62 20.37
CA GLU A 162 29.21 1.22 21.79
C GLU A 162 30.12 2.13 22.64
N GLN A 163 31.20 2.63 22.04
CA GLN A 163 32.18 3.50 22.72
C GLN A 163 31.88 5.01 22.57
N GLU A 164 30.84 5.38 21.82
CA GLU A 164 30.48 6.77 21.56
C GLU A 164 29.72 7.38 22.74
N LYS A 165 30.13 8.58 23.16
CA LYS A 165 29.48 9.30 24.28
C LYS A 165 28.02 9.64 23.99
N GLU A 166 27.69 9.89 22.72
CA GLU A 166 26.36 10.28 22.26
C GLU A 166 25.64 9.15 21.49
N ALA A 167 26.05 7.89 21.70
CA ALA A 167 25.54 6.71 20.98
C ALA A 167 24.00 6.65 20.89
N ALA A 168 23.30 6.95 21.99
CA ALA A 168 21.84 6.91 22.01
C ALA A 168 21.22 7.95 21.07
N ARG A 169 21.77 9.17 21.04
CA ARG A 169 21.30 10.25 20.17
C ARG A 169 21.57 9.92 18.70
N LEU A 170 22.78 9.47 18.38
CA LEU A 170 23.15 9.07 17.02
C LEU A 170 22.27 7.93 16.51
N LEU A 171 21.97 6.94 17.37
CA LEU A 171 21.06 5.85 17.03
C LEU A 171 19.64 6.33 16.77
N ASP A 172 19.13 7.27 17.57
CA ASP A 172 17.82 7.87 17.35
C ASP A 172 17.77 8.65 16.02
N GLU A 173 18.82 9.41 15.68
CA GLU A 173 18.94 10.12 14.39
C GLU A 173 18.95 9.15 13.20
N LEU A 174 19.67 8.02 13.31
CA LEU A 174 19.67 6.96 12.28
C LEU A 174 18.31 6.30 12.09
N VAL A 175 17.58 6.07 13.19
CA VAL A 175 16.21 5.52 13.13
C VAL A 175 15.24 6.52 12.49
N ASP A 176 15.38 7.81 12.77
CA ASP A 176 14.57 8.86 12.15
C ASP A 176 14.86 8.96 10.64
N GLU A 177 16.13 8.86 10.25
CA GLU A 177 16.51 8.81 8.84
C GLU A 177 15.92 7.59 8.11
N LEU A 178 15.89 6.43 8.78
CA LEU A 178 15.25 5.22 8.27
C LEU A 178 13.73 5.40 8.13
N ALA A 179 13.08 6.01 9.13
CA ALA A 179 11.65 6.29 9.09
C ALA A 179 11.30 7.25 7.94
N ASP A 180 12.10 8.28 7.70
CA ASP A 180 11.93 9.20 6.58
C ASP A 180 12.16 8.51 5.22
N ALA A 181 13.15 7.62 5.12
CA ALA A 181 13.36 6.80 3.91
C ALA A 181 12.18 5.87 3.65
N PHE A 182 11.61 5.27 4.71
CA PHE A 182 10.43 4.40 4.61
C PHE A 182 9.18 5.19 4.21
N ARG A 183 8.93 6.35 4.85
CA ARG A 183 7.82 7.26 4.53
C ARG A 183 7.89 7.76 3.08
N SER A 184 9.08 8.08 2.59
CA SER A 184 9.32 8.64 1.26
C SER A 184 9.47 7.60 0.14
N ALA A 185 9.39 6.30 0.47
CA ALA A 185 9.49 5.23 -0.52
C ALA A 185 8.38 5.35 -1.58
N ARG A 186 8.78 5.30 -2.86
CA ARG A 186 7.87 5.48 -4.00
C ARG A 186 7.30 4.17 -4.55
N GLN A 187 7.92 3.06 -4.17
CA GLN A 187 7.51 1.71 -4.51
C GLN A 187 6.96 1.02 -3.25
N PRO A 188 6.18 -0.05 -3.39
CA PRO A 188 5.77 -0.85 -2.25
C PRO A 188 7.00 -1.36 -1.50
N ILE A 189 6.99 -1.25 -0.18
CA ILE A 189 8.11 -1.62 0.68
C ILE A 189 7.63 -2.38 1.91
N VAL A 190 8.29 -3.50 2.18
CA VAL A 190 8.03 -4.38 3.32
C VAL A 190 9.27 -4.39 4.22
N LEU A 191 9.12 -3.95 5.46
CA LEU A 191 10.17 -4.01 6.47
C LEU A 191 9.92 -5.16 7.43
N VAL A 192 10.94 -5.97 7.73
CA VAL A 192 10.87 -7.06 8.70
C VAL A 192 11.65 -6.68 9.96
N THR A 193 11.01 -6.80 11.12
CA THR A 193 11.62 -6.59 12.43
C THR A 193 11.23 -7.72 13.39
N ASN A 194 11.93 -7.83 14.53
CA ASN A 194 11.55 -8.75 15.58
C ASN A 194 10.83 -8.01 16.72
N GLU A 195 9.89 -8.71 17.35
CA GLU A 195 9.37 -8.32 18.66
C GLU A 195 10.23 -8.95 19.76
N VAL A 196 10.93 -8.12 20.52
CA VAL A 196 11.93 -8.54 21.54
C VAL A 196 11.58 -8.05 22.95
N GLY A 197 10.54 -7.22 23.10
CA GLY A 197 10.13 -6.61 24.35
C GLY A 197 9.15 -7.45 25.18
N SER A 198 8.62 -8.56 24.64
CA SER A 198 7.61 -9.41 25.30
C SER A 198 8.19 -10.44 26.27
N GLY A 199 9.49 -10.40 26.55
CA GLY A 199 10.20 -11.34 27.44
C GLY A 199 10.73 -10.70 28.71
N LEU A 200 11.67 -11.39 29.37
CA LEU A 200 12.37 -10.88 30.55
C LEU A 200 13.26 -9.68 30.21
N VAL A 201 13.55 -8.86 31.22
CA VAL A 201 14.55 -7.78 31.10
C VAL A 201 15.95 -8.42 31.04
N PRO A 202 16.78 -8.10 30.02
CA PRO A 202 18.13 -8.65 29.95
C PRO A 202 19.00 -8.24 31.15
N GLU A 203 19.85 -9.15 31.62
CA GLU A 203 20.78 -8.90 32.73
C GLU A 203 21.90 -7.92 32.35
N TYR A 204 22.32 -7.93 31.09
CA TYR A 204 23.40 -7.09 30.58
C TYR A 204 22.88 -5.74 30.08
N LYS A 205 23.67 -4.68 30.30
CA LYS A 205 23.35 -3.29 29.89
C LYS A 205 23.06 -3.19 28.39
N LEU A 206 23.91 -3.78 27.55
CA LEU A 206 23.76 -3.75 26.10
C LEU A 206 22.44 -4.39 25.65
N GLY A 207 22.05 -5.51 26.26
CA GLY A 207 20.78 -6.18 25.98
C GLY A 207 19.56 -5.31 26.30
N ARG A 208 19.58 -4.58 27.42
CA ARG A 208 18.51 -3.62 27.77
C ARG A 208 18.43 -2.47 26.77
N LEU A 209 19.58 -1.91 26.40
CA LEU A 209 19.64 -0.83 25.40
C LEU A 209 19.08 -1.29 24.05
N PHE A 210 19.48 -2.47 23.58
CA PHE A 210 18.97 -3.06 22.35
C PHE A 210 17.45 -3.28 22.40
N ARG A 211 16.94 -3.88 23.49
CA ARG A 211 15.50 -4.12 23.67
C ARG A 211 14.71 -2.82 23.60
N ASP A 212 15.12 -1.81 24.34
CA ASP A 212 14.39 -0.55 24.43
C ASP A 212 14.51 0.26 23.11
N ALA A 213 15.68 0.25 22.46
CA ALA A 213 15.88 0.87 21.15
C ALA A 213 15.05 0.19 20.05
N SER A 214 15.01 -1.15 20.02
CA SER A 214 14.19 -1.90 19.08
C SER A 214 12.70 -1.59 19.26
N GLY A 215 12.22 -1.47 20.50
CA GLY A 215 10.84 -1.07 20.77
C GLY A 215 10.51 0.33 20.27
N ARG A 216 11.42 1.31 20.44
CA ARG A 216 11.22 2.68 19.91
C ARG A 216 11.26 2.72 18.39
N MET A 217 12.21 2.02 17.76
CA MET A 217 12.30 1.90 16.30
C MET A 217 11.02 1.28 15.72
N ASN A 218 10.54 0.17 16.29
CA ASN A 218 9.32 -0.47 15.84
C ASN A 218 8.11 0.46 15.93
N GLN A 219 8.00 1.27 16.98
CA GLN A 219 6.93 2.27 17.13
C GLN A 219 6.99 3.36 16.06
N ARG A 220 8.16 3.96 15.81
CA ARG A 220 8.32 5.01 14.79
C ARG A 220 7.97 4.47 13.40
N LEU A 221 8.47 3.29 13.04
CA LEU A 221 8.18 2.69 11.74
C LEU A 221 6.73 2.22 11.62
N ALA A 222 6.12 1.75 12.71
CA ALA A 222 4.70 1.41 12.72
C ALA A 222 3.81 2.64 12.48
N GLN A 223 4.22 3.85 12.90
CA GLN A 223 3.47 5.07 12.60
C GLN A 223 3.44 5.35 11.10
N GLU A 224 4.56 5.14 10.41
CA GLU A 224 4.70 5.37 8.95
C GLU A 224 4.11 4.26 8.07
N ALA A 225 3.97 3.05 8.59
CA ALA A 225 3.46 1.91 7.82
C ALA A 225 1.97 2.06 7.52
N ASP A 226 1.50 1.75 6.32
CA ASP A 226 0.07 1.63 6.03
C ASP A 226 -0.51 0.37 6.70
N GLN A 227 0.31 -0.67 6.86
CA GLN A 227 -0.08 -1.95 7.49
C GLN A 227 1.00 -2.45 8.45
N LEU A 228 0.56 -3.07 9.54
CA LEU A 228 1.43 -3.71 10.52
C LEU A 228 0.97 -5.14 10.76
N PHE A 229 1.80 -6.12 10.40
CA PHE A 229 1.53 -7.53 10.64
C PHE A 229 2.31 -8.03 11.85
N LEU A 230 1.62 -8.65 12.81
CA LEU A 230 2.23 -9.50 13.83
C LEU A 230 2.12 -10.96 13.38
N VAL A 231 3.27 -11.63 13.23
CA VAL A 231 3.31 -13.05 12.88
C VAL A 231 3.62 -13.88 14.11
N THR A 232 2.74 -14.83 14.42
CA THR A 232 2.87 -15.77 15.54
C THR A 232 2.59 -17.18 15.06
N ALA A 233 3.51 -18.13 15.31
CA ALA A 233 3.38 -19.53 14.87
C ALA A 233 3.01 -19.68 13.37
N GLY A 234 3.56 -18.81 12.51
CA GLY A 234 3.30 -18.79 11.07
C GLY A 234 2.03 -18.05 10.64
N ILE A 235 1.23 -17.56 11.59
CA ILE A 235 -0.05 -16.90 11.33
C ILE A 235 0.15 -15.38 11.38
N PRO A 236 -0.02 -14.65 10.26
CA PRO A 236 0.01 -13.20 10.24
C PRO A 236 -1.33 -12.61 10.69
N VAL A 237 -1.28 -11.63 11.58
CA VAL A 237 -2.44 -10.82 12.00
C VAL A 237 -2.13 -9.36 11.67
N GLU A 238 -2.95 -8.75 10.81
CA GLU A 238 -2.85 -7.31 10.53
C GLU A 238 -3.45 -6.54 11.74
N LEU A 239 -2.60 -5.75 12.39
CA LEU A 239 -2.90 -5.07 13.64
C LEU A 239 -3.57 -3.71 13.42
N LYS A 240 -3.24 -2.96 12.37
CA LYS A 240 -3.80 -1.60 12.18
C LYS A 240 -5.30 -1.60 11.91
N SER A 241 -5.80 -2.58 11.17
CA SER A 241 -7.23 -2.82 10.92
C SER A 241 -8.03 -3.17 12.17
N ARG A 242 -7.35 -3.54 13.26
CA ARG A 242 -7.92 -3.87 14.56
C ARG A 242 -7.56 -2.86 15.64
N ALA A 243 -6.75 -1.85 15.31
CA ALA A 243 -6.24 -0.89 16.26
C ALA A 243 -7.38 0.03 16.71
N PHE A 244 -7.39 0.32 18.01
CA PHE A 244 -8.25 1.36 18.55
C PHE A 244 -7.65 2.72 18.17
N ILE A 245 -8.37 3.51 17.38
CA ILE A 245 -7.99 4.87 17.00
C ILE A 245 -8.60 5.82 18.03
N TYR A 246 -7.76 6.57 18.73
CA TYR A 246 -8.16 7.63 19.67
C TYR A 246 -7.87 9.01 19.08
#